data_AF-A0A7C2TY17-F1
#
_entry.id   AF-A0A7C2TY17-F1
#
_cell.length_a   1.000
_cell.length_b   1.000
_cell.length_c   1.000
_cell.angle_alpha   90.00
_cell.angle_beta   90.00
_cell.angle_gamma   90.00
#
_symmetry.space_group_name_H-M   'P 1'
#
loop_
_entity.id
_entity.type
_entity.pdbx_description
1 polymer ?
#
loop_
_entity_poly.entity_id
_entity_poly.type
_entity_poly.pdbx_seq_one_letter_code
_entity_poly.pdbx_strand_id
1 'polypeptide(L)'
;MNGFQVLERLEHLPAIIFSTAYDEYAIRAFEVNAVDYLLKPFDRQRFAVAVQRAGVGMDIEQLLRLLQQAQPTGSFSDRLLVRSGELEKRLPPQQFMRVHRSAIINVSRLRHLEKAGEGGMIATLAGGEEVKVSRRYAAALRDWVV
;
A
#
# COMPACT_ATOMS: atom_id res chain seq x y z
N MET A 1 -3.82 -14.19 -0.51
CA MET A 1 -4.80 -13.25 0.04
C MET A 1 -5.44 -12.49 -1.11
N ASN A 2 -6.72 -12.72 -1.39
CA ASN A 2 -7.49 -11.95 -2.38
C ASN A 2 -8.25 -10.80 -1.68
N GLY A 3 -8.87 -9.90 -2.44
CA GLY A 3 -9.60 -8.76 -1.86
C GLY A 3 -10.77 -9.18 -0.95
N PHE A 4 -11.40 -10.31 -1.21
CA PHE A 4 -12.54 -10.81 -0.42
C PHE A 4 -12.12 -11.36 0.94
N GLN A 5 -10.98 -12.06 1.02
CA GLN A 5 -10.41 -12.57 2.28
C GLN A 5 -10.02 -11.45 3.25
N VAL A 6 -9.82 -10.22 2.74
CA VAL A 6 -9.61 -9.05 3.60
C VAL A 6 -10.92 -8.65 4.29
N LEU A 7 -12.05 -8.69 3.56
CA LEU A 7 -13.36 -8.33 4.10
C LEU A 7 -13.81 -9.28 5.21
N GLU A 8 -13.52 -10.58 5.06
CA GLU A 8 -13.83 -11.61 6.07
C GLU A 8 -13.15 -11.36 7.43
N ARG A 9 -12.15 -10.48 7.49
CA ARG A 9 -11.39 -10.14 8.70
C ARG A 9 -11.79 -8.80 9.31
N LEU A 10 -12.72 -8.08 8.70
CA LEU A 10 -13.17 -6.78 9.21
C LEU A 10 -14.38 -6.98 10.14
N GLU A 11 -14.29 -6.43 11.35
CA GLU A 11 -15.42 -6.41 12.29
C GLU A 11 -16.56 -5.49 11.81
N HIS A 12 -16.21 -4.45 11.06
CA HIS A 12 -17.15 -3.51 10.47
C HIS A 12 -16.84 -3.33 8.98
N LEU A 13 -17.85 -3.50 8.14
CA LEU A 13 -17.72 -3.34 6.69
C LEU A 13 -17.83 -1.86 6.32
N PRO A 14 -16.74 -1.21 5.84
CA PRO A 14 -16.82 0.14 5.34
C PRO A 14 -17.51 0.19 3.97
N ALA A 15 -17.68 1.39 3.41
CA ALA A 15 -18.00 1.53 1.99
C ALA A 15 -16.86 0.92 1.14
N ILE A 16 -17.16 -0.13 0.38
CA ILE A 16 -16.17 -0.91 -0.37
C ILE A 16 -16.27 -0.58 -1.86
N ILE A 17 -15.14 -0.26 -2.48
CA ILE A 17 -15.00 -0.19 -3.93
C ILE A 17 -13.93 -1.19 -4.35
N PHE A 18 -14.28 -2.15 -5.20
CA PHE A 18 -13.29 -3.07 -5.77
C PHE A 18 -12.63 -2.45 -6.99
N SER A 19 -11.34 -2.72 -7.19
CA SER A 19 -10.59 -2.25 -8.36
C SER A 19 -9.66 -3.35 -8.89
N THR A 20 -9.90 -3.82 -10.11
CA THR A 20 -9.27 -5.06 -10.63
C THR A 20 -9.24 -5.07 -12.15
N ALA A 21 -8.38 -5.87 -12.76
CA ALA A 21 -8.36 -6.08 -14.23
C ALA A 21 -9.27 -7.23 -14.68
N TYR A 22 -9.97 -7.89 -13.75
CA TYR A 22 -10.79 -9.08 -13.99
C TYR A 22 -12.26 -8.76 -13.72
N ASP A 23 -13.15 -9.07 -14.66
CA ASP A 23 -14.59 -8.84 -14.56
C ASP A 23 -15.35 -10.01 -13.91
N GLU A 24 -14.77 -11.21 -13.93
CA GLU A 24 -15.35 -12.45 -13.38
C GLU A 24 -15.79 -12.36 -11.90
N TYR A 25 -15.20 -11.44 -11.12
CA TYR A 25 -15.55 -11.23 -9.71
C TYR A 25 -16.56 -10.11 -9.46
N ALA A 26 -17.09 -9.47 -10.51
CA ALA A 26 -18.03 -8.35 -10.38
C ALA A 26 -19.33 -8.76 -9.68
N ILE A 27 -19.86 -9.95 -9.98
CA ILE A 27 -21.07 -10.49 -9.31
C ILE A 27 -20.80 -10.67 -7.82
N ARG A 28 -19.67 -11.27 -7.45
CA ARG A 28 -19.27 -11.50 -6.06
C ARG A 28 -19.07 -10.20 -5.28
N ALA A 29 -18.68 -9.11 -5.95
CA ALA A 29 -18.58 -7.80 -5.33
C ALA A 29 -19.96 -7.25 -4.91
N PHE A 30 -21.03 -7.54 -5.67
CA PHE A 30 -22.39 -7.18 -5.26
C PHE A 30 -22.85 -7.97 -4.04
N GLU A 31 -22.49 -9.25 -3.91
CA GLU A 31 -22.87 -10.08 -2.75
C GLU A 31 -22.35 -9.53 -1.41
N VAL A 32 -21.21 -8.84 -1.43
CA VAL A 32 -20.62 -8.21 -0.25
C VAL A 32 -21.04 -6.73 -0.07
N ASN A 33 -22.10 -6.31 -0.77
CA ASN A 33 -22.59 -4.93 -0.78
C ASN A 33 -21.51 -3.90 -1.15
N ALA A 34 -20.65 -4.22 -2.12
CA ALA A 34 -19.71 -3.23 -2.64
C ALA A 34 -20.49 -2.06 -3.26
N VAL A 35 -20.05 -0.85 -2.94
CA VAL A 35 -20.62 0.39 -3.45
C VAL A 35 -20.29 0.58 -4.93
N ASP A 36 -19.12 0.11 -5.37
CA ASP A 36 -18.77 0.12 -6.78
C ASP A 36 -17.70 -0.92 -7.17
N TYR A 37 -17.57 -1.19 -8.46
CA TYR A 37 -16.58 -2.08 -9.06
C TYR A 37 -15.89 -1.42 -10.26
N LEU A 38 -14.57 -1.26 -10.18
CA LEU A 38 -13.74 -0.57 -11.16
C LEU A 38 -12.85 -1.56 -11.92
N LEU A 39 -13.13 -1.73 -13.21
CA LEU A 39 -12.26 -2.47 -14.13
C LEU A 39 -11.08 -1.62 -14.59
N LYS A 40 -9.87 -2.12 -14.39
CA LYS A 40 -8.63 -1.49 -14.87
C LYS A 40 -8.43 -1.80 -16.35
N PRO A 41 -7.97 -0.82 -17.15
CA PRO A 41 -7.78 0.59 -16.79
C PRO A 41 -9.11 1.35 -16.71
N PHE A 42 -9.21 2.30 -15.77
CA PHE A 42 -10.33 3.25 -15.65
C PHE A 42 -9.81 4.68 -15.63
N ASP A 43 -10.63 5.61 -16.12
CA ASP A 43 -10.29 7.03 -16.14
C ASP A 43 -10.61 7.76 -14.81
N ARG A 44 -10.22 9.04 -14.75
CA ARG A 44 -10.42 9.90 -13.57
C ARG A 44 -11.89 10.17 -13.28
N GLN A 45 -12.74 10.25 -14.30
CA GLN A 45 -14.17 10.50 -14.12
C GLN A 45 -14.85 9.29 -13.49
N ARG A 46 -14.53 8.08 -13.98
CA ARG A 46 -15.04 6.83 -13.46
C ARG A 46 -14.64 6.59 -12.01
N PHE A 47 -13.39 6.91 -11.66
CA PHE A 47 -12.91 6.89 -10.28
C PHE A 47 -13.67 7.88 -9.39
N ALA A 48 -13.85 9.12 -9.84
CA ALA A 48 -14.55 10.16 -9.07
C ALA A 48 -16.00 9.74 -8.75
N VAL A 49 -16.71 9.15 -9.72
CA VAL A 49 -18.07 8.64 -9.51
C VAL A 49 -18.11 7.55 -8.45
N ALA A 50 -17.16 6.60 -8.48
CA ALA A 50 -17.09 5.53 -7.49
C ALA A 50 -16.86 6.08 -6.07
N VAL A 51 -15.92 7.02 -5.92
CA VAL A 51 -15.65 7.67 -4.63
C VAL A 51 -16.85 8.48 -4.15
N GLN A 52 -17.51 9.22 -5.04
CA GLN A 52 -18.71 9.98 -4.69
C GLN A 52 -19.79 9.05 -4.14
N ARG A 53 -20.03 7.90 -4.77
CA ARG A 53 -20.98 6.89 -4.28
C ARG A 53 -20.62 6.36 -2.90
N ALA A 54 -19.34 6.13 -2.63
CA ALA A 54 -18.88 5.71 -1.30
C ALA A 54 -19.05 6.82 -0.23
N GLY A 55 -19.08 8.08 -0.64
CA GLY A 55 -19.34 9.23 0.23
C GLY A 55 -20.82 9.55 0.46
N VAL A 56 -21.74 8.97 -0.31
CA VAL A 56 -23.18 9.18 -0.10
C VAL A 56 -23.58 8.54 1.23
N GLY A 57 -23.90 9.37 2.23
CA GLY A 57 -24.27 8.94 3.57
C GLY A 57 -23.19 9.14 4.64
N MET A 58 -22.00 9.63 4.28
CA MET A 58 -21.05 10.13 5.27
C MET A 58 -21.49 11.51 5.77
N ASP A 59 -21.72 11.62 7.08
CA ASP A 59 -21.89 12.93 7.70
C ASP A 59 -20.56 13.69 7.79
N ILE A 60 -20.64 15.00 8.03
CA ILE A 60 -19.47 15.86 8.09
C ILE A 60 -18.55 15.47 9.26
N GLU A 61 -19.09 14.93 10.36
CA GLU A 61 -18.30 14.51 11.51
C GLU A 61 -17.50 13.23 11.24
N GLN A 62 -18.08 12.28 10.51
CA GLN A 62 -17.44 11.05 10.05
C GLN A 62 -16.36 11.36 9.04
N LEU A 63 -16.62 12.26 8.08
CA LEU A 63 -15.60 12.74 7.15
C LEU A 63 -14.46 13.44 7.90
N LEU A 64 -14.78 14.32 8.86
CA LEU A 64 -13.75 14.99 9.66
C LEU A 64 -12.95 14.01 10.51
N ARG A 65 -13.59 13.01 11.14
CA ARG A 65 -12.91 11.93 11.86
C ARG A 65 -12.01 11.12 10.95
N LEU A 66 -12.48 10.74 9.77
CA LEU A 66 -11.68 10.02 8.78
C LEU A 66 -10.54 10.88 8.26
N LEU A 67 -10.75 12.16 7.99
CA LEU A 67 -9.70 13.08 7.58
C LEU A 67 -8.69 13.32 8.70
N GLN A 68 -9.10 13.29 9.97
CA GLN A 68 -8.21 13.33 11.14
C GLN A 68 -7.43 12.02 11.32
N GLN A 69 -8.05 10.86 11.06
CA GLN A 69 -7.38 9.55 11.09
C GLN A 69 -6.49 9.32 9.87
N ALA A 70 -6.87 9.89 8.73
CA ALA A 70 -6.15 9.86 7.46
C ALA A 70 -5.24 11.07 7.27
N GLN A 71 -5.18 12.01 8.24
CA GLN A 71 -4.00 12.86 8.40
C GLN A 71 -2.86 11.85 8.42
N PRO A 72 -1.95 11.85 7.42
CA PRO A 72 -0.79 11.01 7.50
C PRO A 72 -0.01 11.51 8.70
N THR A 73 -0.19 10.89 9.87
CA THR A 73 0.67 11.06 11.02
C THR A 73 2.06 10.77 10.51
N GLY A 74 2.83 11.82 10.27
CA GLY A 74 3.98 11.85 9.36
C GLY A 74 4.61 10.48 9.13
N SER A 75 4.16 9.77 8.09
CA SER A 75 4.90 8.70 7.46
C SER A 75 4.20 8.17 6.24
N PHE A 76 4.93 8.17 5.14
CA PHE A 76 4.78 7.12 4.15
C PHE A 76 4.92 5.77 4.83
N SER A 77 4.07 4.79 4.50
CA SER A 77 4.20 3.42 5.00
C SER A 77 5.66 2.98 4.98
N ASP A 78 6.15 2.41 6.08
CA ASP A 78 7.56 2.05 6.27
C ASP A 78 8.10 1.19 5.12
N ARG A 79 7.21 0.42 4.48
CA ARG A 79 7.43 -0.31 3.24
C ARG A 79 6.36 -0.03 2.20
N LEU A 80 6.79 0.23 0.96
CA LEU A 80 5.96 0.25 -0.23
C LEU A 80 6.18 -1.06 -1.01
N LEU A 81 5.12 -1.86 -1.15
CA LEU A 81 5.12 -3.03 -2.03
C LEU A 81 4.92 -2.56 -3.47
N VAL A 82 5.96 -2.67 -4.29
CA VAL A 82 5.99 -2.12 -5.63
C VAL A 82 6.24 -3.22 -6.64
N ARG A 83 5.25 -3.51 -7.49
CA ARG A 83 5.40 -4.49 -8.59
C ARG A 83 5.93 -3.86 -9.90
N SER A 84 5.85 -2.54 -10.06
CA SER A 84 6.27 -1.81 -11.26
C SER A 84 7.16 -0.61 -10.91
N GLY A 85 8.25 -0.41 -11.67
CA GLY A 85 9.25 0.65 -11.43
C GLY A 85 8.76 2.08 -11.61
N GLU A 86 7.51 2.30 -12.03
CA GLU A 86 6.95 3.65 -12.17
C GLU A 86 6.85 4.40 -10.83
N LEU A 87 6.55 3.69 -9.74
CA LEU A 87 6.45 4.34 -8.43
C LEU A 87 7.81 4.85 -7.94
N GLU A 88 8.89 4.14 -8.26
CA GLU A 88 10.27 4.54 -7.93
C GLU A 88 10.60 5.93 -8.48
N LYS A 89 10.12 6.26 -9.69
CA LYS A 89 10.36 7.56 -10.34
C LYS A 89 9.61 8.73 -9.69
N ARG A 90 8.57 8.45 -8.92
CA ARG A 90 7.69 9.47 -8.30
C ARG A 90 7.99 9.66 -6.81
N LEU A 91 8.82 8.81 -6.22
CA LEU A 91 9.18 8.88 -4.81
C LEU A 91 10.44 9.75 -4.62
N PRO A 92 10.54 10.49 -3.50
CA PRO A 92 11.76 11.21 -3.15
C PRO A 92 12.97 10.26 -3.05
N PRO A 93 13.96 10.33 -3.94
CA PRO A 93 15.06 9.37 -3.96
C PRO A 93 15.97 9.52 -2.73
N GLN A 94 15.90 10.64 -2.00
CA GLN A 94 16.62 10.85 -0.74
C GLN A 94 15.95 10.13 0.46
N GLN A 95 14.76 9.57 0.30
CA GLN A 95 14.03 8.90 1.39
C GLN A 95 13.64 7.47 1.04
N PHE A 96 13.48 7.17 -0.25
CA PHE A 96 13.01 5.88 -0.72
C PHE A 96 14.08 5.15 -1.51
N MET A 97 14.36 3.92 -1.11
CA MET A 97 15.32 3.07 -1.79
C MET A 97 14.69 1.72 -2.13
N ARG A 98 14.91 1.27 -3.37
CA ARG A 98 14.57 -0.08 -3.78
C ARG A 98 15.53 -1.08 -3.15
N VAL A 99 15.00 -2.03 -2.40
CA VAL A 99 15.78 -3.06 -1.68
C VAL A 99 15.50 -4.48 -2.16
N HIS A 100 14.39 -4.67 -2.89
CA HIS A 100 14.04 -5.92 -3.54
C HIS A 100 13.38 -5.63 -4.89
N ARG A 101 13.32 -6.64 -5.78
CA ARG A 101 12.59 -6.49 -7.06
C ARG A 101 11.14 -6.06 -6.89
N SER A 102 10.55 -6.35 -5.72
CA SER A 102 9.15 -6.07 -5.37
C SER A 102 8.97 -5.12 -4.17
N ALA A 103 10.05 -4.49 -3.68
CA ALA A 103 9.98 -3.70 -2.44
C ALA A 103 10.86 -2.45 -2.49
N ILE A 104 10.25 -1.33 -2.10
CA ILE A 104 10.91 -0.05 -1.81
C ILE A 104 10.64 0.25 -0.33
N ILE A 105 11.66 0.69 0.40
CA ILE A 105 11.54 1.07 1.81
C ILE A 105 11.83 2.55 2.00
N ASN A 106 11.28 3.13 3.07
CA ASN A 106 11.75 4.43 3.55
C ASN A 106 13.02 4.21 4.38
N VAL A 107 14.17 4.62 3.86
CA VAL A 107 15.47 4.45 4.51
C VAL A 107 15.59 5.27 5.81
N SER A 108 14.87 6.39 5.92
CA SER A 108 14.83 7.20 7.15
C SER A 108 14.16 6.46 8.32
N ARG A 109 13.47 5.36 8.03
CA ARG A 109 12.82 4.49 9.01
C ARG A 109 13.52 3.16 9.21
N LEU A 110 14.71 2.98 8.66
CA LEU A 110 15.51 1.79 8.91
C LEU A 110 16.03 1.82 10.36
N ARG A 111 15.66 0.82 11.16
CA ARG A 111 16.19 0.64 12.52
C ARG A 111 17.38 -0.29 12.57
N HIS A 112 17.29 -1.42 11.86
CA HIS A 112 18.29 -2.48 11.94
C HIS A 112 18.51 -3.13 10.59
N LEU A 113 19.75 -3.59 10.37
CA LEU A 113 20.16 -4.28 9.16
C LEU A 113 21.05 -5.46 9.53
N GLU A 114 20.59 -6.67 9.24
CA GLU A 114 21.31 -7.91 9.57
C GLU A 114 21.50 -8.80 8.35
N LYS A 115 22.50 -9.69 8.42
CA LYS A 115 22.73 -10.67 7.35
C LYS A 115 21.72 -11.80 7.47
N ALA A 116 21.04 -12.10 6.36
CA ALA A 116 20.27 -13.33 6.25
C ALA A 116 21.23 -14.50 5.96
N GLY A 117 20.94 -15.69 6.51
CA GLY A 117 21.76 -16.89 6.30
C GLY A 117 22.00 -17.28 4.83
N GLU A 118 21.12 -16.87 3.90
CA GLU A 118 21.24 -17.12 2.45
C GLU A 118 21.97 -15.98 1.68
N GLY A 119 22.89 -15.25 2.31
CA GLY A 119 23.68 -14.21 1.65
C GLY A 119 22.88 -12.97 1.21
N GLY A 120 21.65 -12.81 1.70
CA GLY A 120 20.88 -11.57 1.63
C GLY A 120 21.04 -10.73 2.91
N MET A 121 20.28 -9.64 3.02
CA MET A 121 20.14 -8.93 4.30
C MET A 121 18.66 -8.81 4.66
N ILE A 122 18.37 -8.59 5.94
CA ILE A 122 17.04 -8.25 6.45
C ILE A 122 17.14 -6.83 6.98
N ALA A 123 16.26 -5.96 6.47
CA ALA A 123 16.06 -4.60 6.95
C ALA A 123 14.84 -4.59 7.87
N THR A 124 15.03 -4.18 9.12
CA THR A 124 13.96 -3.99 10.11
C THR A 124 13.62 -2.51 10.21
N LEU A 125 12.34 -2.19 10.03
CA LEU A 125 11.86 -0.81 9.93
C LEU A 125 11.30 -0.29 11.26
N ALA A 126 10.93 0.99 11.30
CA ALA A 126 10.45 1.65 12.49
C ALA A 126 9.21 0.96 13.09
N GLY A 127 8.28 0.49 12.27
CA GLY A 127 7.10 -0.28 12.69
C GLY A 127 7.37 -1.74 13.07
N GLY A 128 8.63 -2.19 13.02
CA GLY A 128 9.02 -3.58 13.31
C GLY A 128 8.91 -4.51 12.11
N GLU A 129 8.53 -4.01 10.94
CA GLU A 129 8.45 -4.84 9.74
C GLU A 129 9.83 -5.22 9.22
N GLU A 130 9.96 -6.48 8.79
CA GLU A 130 11.17 -7.01 8.17
C GLU A 130 11.03 -7.10 6.64
N VAL A 131 12.10 -6.70 5.96
CA VAL A 131 12.17 -6.67 4.49
C VAL A 131 13.44 -7.34 4.00
N LYS A 132 13.29 -8.39 3.19
CA LYS A 132 14.43 -9.05 2.52
C LYS A 132 15.06 -8.09 1.52
N VAL A 133 16.33 -7.79 1.74
CA VAL A 133 17.18 -7.00 0.85
C VAL A 133 17.95 -7.96 -0.05
N SER A 134 17.81 -7.80 -1.36
CA SER A 134 18.55 -8.64 -2.31
C SER A 134 20.03 -8.25 -2.34
N ARG A 135 20.92 -9.21 -2.64
CA ARG A 135 22.36 -8.99 -2.81
C ARG A 135 22.73 -7.75 -3.62
N ARG A 136 22.01 -7.49 -4.72
CA ARG A 136 22.25 -6.33 -5.59
C ARG A 136 22.09 -4.99 -4.89
N TYR A 137 21.14 -4.89 -3.95
CA TYR A 137 20.85 -3.65 -3.23
C TYR A 137 21.55 -3.57 -1.88
N ALA A 138 22.19 -4.66 -1.45
CA ALA A 138 22.80 -4.75 -0.14
C ALA A 138 23.98 -3.80 0.04
N ALA A 139 24.80 -3.61 -1.00
CA ALA A 139 25.92 -2.66 -0.96
C ALA A 139 25.40 -1.23 -0.81
N ALA A 140 24.52 -0.81 -1.73
CA ALA A 140 23.96 0.53 -1.73
C ALA A 140 23.20 0.86 -0.43
N LEU A 141 22.51 -0.10 0.19
CA LEU A 141 21.79 0.16 1.44
C LEU A 141 22.74 0.37 2.62
N ARG A 142 23.95 -0.23 2.61
CA ARG A 142 24.94 0.03 3.66
C ARG A 142 25.51 1.44 3.58
N ASP A 143 25.75 1.94 2.37
CA ASP A 143 26.29 3.29 2.14
C ASP A 143 25.36 4.39 2.67
N TRP A 144 24.08 4.08 2.87
CA TRP A 144 23.07 4.98 3.43
C TRP A 144 23.00 4.99 4.96
N VAL A 145 23.62 4.01 5.62
CA VAL A 145 23.54 3.80 7.07
C VAL A 145 24.85 4.18 7.76
N VAL A 146 25.77 4.84 7.04
CA VAL A 146 27.04 5.38 7.56
C VAL A 146 26.84 6.78 8.10
#